data_AF-A0A5K1GIV6-F1
#
_entry.id   AF-A0A5K1GIV6-F1
#
_cell.length_a   1.000
_cell.length_b   1.000
_cell.length_c   1.000
_cell.angle_alpha   90.00
_cell.angle_beta   90.00
_cell.angle_gamma   90.00
#
_symmetry.space_group_name_H-M   'P 1'
#
loop_
_entity.id
_entity.type
_entity.pdbx_description
1 polymer ?
#
loop_
_entity_poly.entity_id
_entity_poly.type
_entity_poly.pdbx_seq_one_letter_code
_entity_poly.pdbx_strand_id
1 'polypeptide(L)'
;FEQPIMACCGYGGPPLNYDSRVSCGLTKNLNGSSITAGGCNDVTDYVNWDGIHYTEAANFHVASRILTGKFSDPPFVDKVPFSLKLEFQA
;
A
#
# COMPACT_ATOMS: atom_id res chain seq x y z
N PHE A 1 -1.64 -9.57 4.37
CA PHE A 1 -1.41 -9.34 2.94
C PHE A 1 -1.40 -10.67 2.22
N GLU A 2 -2.39 -10.88 1.36
CA GLU A 2 -2.48 -12.03 0.47
C GLU A 2 -1.81 -11.76 -0.89
N GLN A 3 -1.70 -10.47 -1.27
CA GLN A 3 -1.12 -10.00 -2.53
C GLN A 3 0.10 -9.10 -2.26
N PRO A 4 1.28 -9.68 -1.93
CA PRO A 4 2.45 -8.88 -1.54
C PRO A 4 3.18 -8.19 -2.70
N ILE A 5 3.00 -8.66 -3.94
CA ILE A 5 3.74 -8.18 -5.13
C ILE A 5 2.84 -7.44 -6.12
N MET A 6 1.58 -7.86 -6.25
CA MET A 6 0.61 -7.22 -7.14
C MET A 6 0.23 -5.84 -6.59
N ALA A 7 0.10 -4.84 -7.47
CA ALA A 7 -0.45 -3.54 -7.11
C ALA A 7 -1.98 -3.61 -7.03
N CYS A 8 -2.55 -2.98 -6.00
CA CYS A 8 -4.00 -2.88 -5.82
C CYS A 8 -4.64 -2.06 -6.94
N CYS A 9 -4.03 -0.92 -7.28
CA CYS A 9 -4.49 -0.01 -8.31
C CYS A 9 -3.56 0.00 -9.51
N GLY A 10 -4.05 -0.45 -10.66
CA GLY A 10 -3.23 -0.49 -11.85
C GLY A 10 -3.88 -1.16 -13.03
N TYR A 11 -3.05 -1.55 -13.98
CA TYR A 11 -3.46 -2.16 -15.24
C TYR A 11 -2.45 -3.23 -15.66
N GLY A 12 -2.92 -4.23 -16.40
CA GLY A 12 -2.10 -5.34 -16.91
C GLY A 12 -2.33 -6.67 -16.18
N GLY A 13 -3.00 -6.65 -15.02
CA GLY A 13 -3.34 -7.86 -14.28
C GLY A 13 -2.12 -8.58 -13.65
N PRO A 14 -2.31 -9.79 -13.11
CA PRO A 14 -1.24 -10.54 -12.44
C PRO A 14 -0.01 -10.77 -13.34
N PRO A 15 1.20 -10.85 -12.76
CA PRO A 15 1.47 -10.89 -11.31
C PRO A 15 1.69 -9.50 -10.68
N LEU A 16 1.86 -8.44 -11.47
CA LEU A 16 2.24 -7.11 -10.96
C LEU A 16 1.09 -6.11 -10.94
N ASN A 17 0.14 -6.21 -11.87
CA ASN A 17 -0.92 -5.23 -12.10
C ASN A 17 -0.41 -3.80 -12.20
N TYR A 18 0.70 -3.58 -12.92
CA TYR A 18 1.34 -2.29 -13.06
C TYR A 18 1.70 -2.00 -14.52
N ASP A 19 1.35 -0.81 -14.97
CA ASP A 19 1.78 -0.26 -16.26
C ASP A 19 2.16 1.21 -16.07
N SER A 20 3.45 1.53 -16.20
CA SER A 20 3.99 2.88 -15.99
C SER A 20 3.39 3.92 -16.93
N ARG A 21 2.75 3.49 -18.02
CA ARG A 21 2.09 4.39 -18.97
C ARG A 21 0.78 4.91 -18.42
N VAL A 22 0.11 4.23 -17.49
CA VAL A 22 -1.23 4.59 -16.98
C VAL A 22 -1.23 4.58 -15.46
N SER A 23 -1.07 5.77 -14.85
CA SER A 23 -1.14 5.92 -13.40
C SER A 23 -2.52 5.54 -12.85
N CYS A 24 -2.56 5.08 -11.59
CA CYS A 24 -3.78 4.74 -10.88
C CYS A 24 -4.89 5.79 -11.02
N GLY A 25 -6.12 5.35 -11.30
CA GLY A 25 -7.30 6.21 -11.45
C GLY A 25 -7.36 6.98 -12.77
N LEU A 26 -6.31 6.96 -13.59
CA LEU A 26 -6.30 7.63 -14.89
C LEU A 26 -6.82 6.70 -15.99
N THR A 27 -7.51 7.31 -16.94
CA THR A 27 -7.89 6.70 -18.21
C THR A 27 -6.96 7.18 -19.31
N LYS A 28 -6.40 6.27 -20.10
CA LYS A 28 -5.54 6.60 -21.25
C LYS A 28 -5.87 5.74 -22.46
N ASN A 29 -5.66 6.32 -23.64
CA ASN A 29 -5.73 5.58 -24.90
C ASN A 29 -4.38 4.90 -25.17
N LEU A 30 -4.35 3.57 -25.07
CA LEU A 30 -3.21 2.77 -25.50
C LEU A 30 -3.61 1.97 -26.74
N ASN A 31 -2.89 2.17 -27.84
CA ASN A 31 -3.10 1.45 -29.11
C ASN A 31 -4.56 1.50 -29.63
N GLY A 32 -5.24 2.63 -29.44
CA GLY A 32 -6.63 2.82 -29.86
C GLY A 32 -7.68 2.28 -28.89
N SER A 33 -7.27 1.68 -27.76
CA SER A 33 -8.18 1.25 -26.69
C SER A 33 -8.08 2.19 -25.49
N SER A 34 -9.23 2.65 -25.00
CA SER A 34 -9.32 3.39 -23.74
C SER A 34 -9.22 2.41 -22.58
N ILE A 35 -8.20 2.58 -21.74
CA ILE A 35 -7.96 1.76 -20.57
C ILE A 35 -7.94 2.63 -19.31
N THR A 36 -8.41 2.08 -18.20
CA THR A 36 -8.38 2.74 -16.89
C THR A 36 -7.61 1.87 -15.92
N ALA A 37 -6.65 2.46 -15.22
CA ALA A 37 -6.01 1.79 -14.09
C ALA A 37 -6.97 1.77 -12.89
N GLY A 38 -7.47 0.58 -12.55
CA GLY A 38 -8.52 0.39 -11.55
C GLY A 38 -7.96 -0.10 -10.22
N GLY A 39 -8.61 0.29 -9.12
CA GLY A 39 -8.32 -0.19 -7.77
C GLY A 39 -8.88 -1.59 -7.49
N CYS A 40 -8.32 -2.25 -6.48
CA CYS A 40 -8.78 -3.53 -5.96
C CYS A 40 -9.99 -3.35 -5.03
N ASN A 41 -10.68 -4.45 -4.72
CA ASN A 41 -11.86 -4.42 -3.85
C ASN A 41 -11.51 -4.30 -2.36
N ASP A 42 -10.40 -4.89 -1.94
CA ASP A 42 -9.93 -4.86 -0.55
C ASP A 42 -8.47 -4.41 -0.50
N VAL A 43 -8.24 -3.19 -0.04
CA VAL A 43 -6.90 -2.59 0.06
C VAL A 43 -6.05 -3.22 1.16
N THR A 44 -6.65 -3.96 2.10
CA THR A 44 -5.95 -4.57 3.24
C THR A 44 -5.19 -5.83 2.87
N ASP A 45 -5.53 -6.44 1.73
CA ASP A 45 -4.85 -7.62 1.20
C ASP A 45 -3.53 -7.29 0.49
N TYR A 46 -3.34 -6.04 0.10
CA TYR A 46 -2.25 -5.61 -0.77
C TYR A 46 -1.18 -4.84 0.01
N VAL A 47 0.08 -5.07 -0.34
CA VAL A 47 1.20 -4.23 0.15
C VAL A 47 1.34 -2.98 -0.72
N ASN A 48 1.23 -3.15 -2.03
CA ASN A 48 1.50 -2.12 -3.02
C ASN A 48 0.19 -1.47 -3.52
N TRP A 49 0.12 -0.15 -3.49
CA TRP A 49 -1.00 0.62 -4.01
C TRP A 49 -0.94 0.72 -5.54
N ASP A 50 0.09 1.34 -6.13
CA ASP A 50 0.09 1.76 -7.55
C ASP A 50 1.35 1.38 -8.34
N GLY A 51 2.15 0.48 -7.79
CA GLY A 51 3.49 0.13 -8.26
C GLY A 51 4.62 0.89 -7.56
N ILE A 52 4.32 1.96 -6.82
CA ILE A 52 5.31 2.87 -6.22
C ILE A 52 5.07 3.06 -4.72
N HIS A 53 3.81 3.26 -4.32
CA HIS A 53 3.43 3.58 -2.94
C HIS A 53 2.88 2.34 -2.20
N TYR A 54 3.00 2.34 -0.87
CA TYR A 54 2.31 1.36 -0.03
C TYR A 54 0.81 1.68 0.10
N THR A 55 0.01 0.64 0.26
CA THR A 55 -1.38 0.79 0.70
C THR A 55 -1.45 1.40 2.10
N GLU A 56 -2.63 1.90 2.47
CA GLU A 56 -2.85 2.41 3.83
C GLU A 56 -2.60 1.33 4.89
N ALA A 57 -3.06 0.10 4.65
CA ALA A 57 -2.82 -1.04 5.54
C ALA A 57 -1.32 -1.35 5.71
N ALA A 58 -0.54 -1.30 4.63
CA ALA A 58 0.90 -1.48 4.68
C ALA A 58 1.62 -0.32 5.39
N ASN A 59 1.23 0.92 5.13
CA ASN A 59 1.77 2.08 5.85
C ASN A 59 1.44 2.01 7.34
N PHE A 60 0.22 1.66 7.72
CA PHE A 60 -0.15 1.46 9.12
C PHE A 60 0.69 0.35 9.76
N HIS A 61 0.90 -0.77 9.06
CA HIS A 61 1.76 -1.84 9.55
C HIS A 61 3.19 -1.33 9.84
N VAL A 62 3.82 -0.66 8.88
CA VAL A 62 5.19 -0.13 9.05
C VAL A 62 5.25 0.92 10.15
N ALA A 63 4.35 1.91 10.13
CA ALA A 63 4.30 2.97 11.12
C ALA A 63 4.09 2.41 12.54
N SER A 64 3.20 1.42 12.69
CA SER A 64 2.96 0.79 14.00
C SER A 64 4.22 0.16 14.59
N ARG A 65 5.05 -0.48 13.75
CA ARG A 65 6.32 -1.07 14.19
C ARG A 65 7.33 0.00 14.59
N ILE A 66 7.42 1.10 13.82
CA ILE A 66 8.32 2.22 14.16
C ILE A 66 7.91 2.85 15.49
N LEU A 67 6.62 3.11 15.68
CA LEU A 67 6.09 3.78 16.87
C LEU A 67 6.22 2.95 18.15
N THR A 68 6.38 1.62 18.05
CA THR A 68 6.73 0.80 19.22
C THR A 68 8.14 1.08 19.77
N GLY A 69 9.02 1.74 19.00
CA GLY A 69 10.39 2.00 19.40
C GLY A 69 11.27 0.74 19.51
N LYS A 70 10.76 -0.44 19.17
CA LYS A 70 11.48 -1.72 19.22
C LYS A 70 12.66 -1.78 18.24
N PHE A 71 12.54 -1.08 17.12
CA PHE A 71 13.54 -1.08 16.04
C PHE A 71 14.40 0.19 16.02
N SER A 72 14.29 1.04 17.05
CA SER A 72 15.06 2.27 17.16
C SER A 72 16.37 2.04 17.92
N ASP A 73 17.36 2.89 17.68
CA ASP A 73 18.64 2.87 18.39
C ASP A 73 18.94 4.25 19.02
N PRO A 74 18.91 4.39 20.37
CA PRO A 74 18.59 3.33 21.33
C PRO A 74 17.09 2.96 21.33
N PRO A 75 16.73 1.70 21.67
CA PRO A 75 15.32 1.31 21.79
C PRO A 75 14.60 2.13 22.87
N PHE A 76 13.33 2.50 22.63
CA PHE A 76 12.53 3.33 23.55
C PHE A 76 11.17 2.72 23.92
N VAL A 77 11.08 1.39 23.90
CA VAL A 77 9.87 0.59 24.21
C VAL A 77 9.13 1.01 25.49
N ASP A 78 9.85 1.49 26.52
CA ASP A 78 9.27 1.87 27.82
C ASP A 78 8.94 3.36 27.94
N LYS A 79 9.28 4.18 26.93
CA LYS A 79 9.12 5.65 26.95
C LYS A 79 7.97 6.16 26.11
N VAL A 80 7.15 5.28 25.53
CA VAL A 80 5.98 5.69 24.76
C VAL A 80 4.99 6.35 25.75
N PRO A 81 4.85 7.69 25.77
CA PRO A 81 4.19 8.40 26.89
C PRO A 81 2.68 8.16 26.92
N PHE A 82 2.16 7.56 25.86
CA PHE A 82 0.79 7.12 25.70
C PHE A 82 0.84 5.67 25.25
N SER A 83 0.03 4.81 25.86
CA SER A 83 -0.35 3.53 25.26
C SER A 83 -1.01 3.84 23.92
N LEU A 84 -0.21 3.90 22.84
CA LEU A 84 -0.69 4.22 21.51
C LEU A 84 -1.63 3.07 21.10
N LYS A 85 -2.93 3.28 21.26
CA LYS A 85 -3.94 2.41 20.64
C LYS A 85 -3.92 2.71 19.15
N LEU A 86 -3.04 2.01 18.46
CA LEU A 86 -2.99 2.00 17.01
C LEU A 86 -4.13 1.10 16.54
N GLU A 87 -5.18 1.73 16.01
CA GLU A 87 -6.29 1.04 15.37
C GLU A 87 -6.25 1.39 13.89
N PHE A 88 -6.30 0.36 13.03
CA PHE A 88 -6.44 0.56 11.60
C PHE A 88 -7.90 0.87 11.30
N GLN A 89 -8.17 2.03 10.71
CA GLN A 89 -9.49 2.41 10.25
C GLN A 89 -9.55 2.10 8.75
N ALA A 90 -10.25 1.02 8.40
CA ALA A 90 -10.44 0.56 7.03
C ALA A 90 -11.62 1.26 6.35
#